data_AF-W0RRG7-F1
#
_entry.id   AF-W0RRG7-F1
#
_cell.length_a   1.000
_cell.length_b   1.000
_cell.length_c   1.000
_cell.angle_alpha   90.00
_cell.angle_beta   90.00
_cell.angle_gamma   90.00
#
_symmetry.space_group_name_H-M   'P 1'
#
loop_
_entity.id
_entity.type
_entity.pdbx_description
1 polymer ?
#
loop_
_entity_poly.entity_id
_entity_poly.type
_entity_poly.pdbx_seq_one_letter_code
_entity_poly.pdbx_strand_id
1 'polypeptide(L)' 'MSKLLRGLAAGYGAKKLGGGCFSTILIFILLWWLLGHFRLFQ' A
#
# COMPACT_ATOMS: atom_id res chain seq x y z
N MET A 1 1.23 5.33 12.77
CA MET A 1 -0.06 4.62 13.05
C MET A 1 0.10 3.10 13.07
N SER A 2 -0.84 2.39 13.70
CA SER A 2 -0.91 0.92 13.73
C SER A 2 -0.69 0.35 12.33
N LYS A 3 0.27 -0.58 12.18
CA LYS A 3 0.64 -1.27 10.92
C LYS A 3 -0.59 -1.77 10.14
N LEU A 4 -1.70 -2.00 10.85
CA LEU A 4 -3.03 -2.29 10.34
C LEU A 4 -3.61 -1.23 9.40
N LEU A 5 -3.60 0.07 9.77
CA LEU A 5 -4.15 1.13 8.92
C LEU A 5 -3.32 1.34 7.65
N ARG A 6 -1.99 1.20 7.76
CA ARG A 6 -1.08 1.26 6.61
C ARG A 6 -1.32 0.10 5.64
N GLY A 7 -1.53 -1.10 6.17
CA GLY A 7 -1.89 -2.26 5.37
C GLY A 7 -3.26 -2.16 4.72
N LEU A 8 -4.24 -1.61 5.44
CA LEU A 8 -5.58 -1.40 4.90
C LEU A 8 -5.56 -0.37 3.76
N ALA A 9 -4.87 0.77 3.94
CA ALA A 9 -4.75 1.80 2.91
C ALA A 9 -3.94 1.34 1.69
N ALA A 10 -2.81 0.66 1.90
CA ALA A 10 -2.02 0.08 0.82
C ALA A 10 -2.77 -1.04 0.08
N GLY A 11 -3.51 -1.87 0.82
CA GLY A 11 -4.37 -2.92 0.28
C GLY A 11 -5.52 -2.38 -0.56
N TYR A 12 -6.19 -1.33 -0.07
CA TYR A 12 -7.28 -0.67 -0.77
C TYR A 12 -6.79 0.02 -2.06
N GLY A 13 -5.65 0.71 -2.00
CA GLY A 13 -5.03 1.31 -3.18
C GLY A 13 -4.54 0.29 -4.21
N ALA A 14 -3.91 -0.80 -3.75
CA ALA A 14 -3.45 -1.88 -4.61
C ALA A 14 -4.60 -2.62 -5.31
N LYS A 15 -5.72 -2.85 -4.62
CA LYS A 15 -6.90 -3.51 -5.23
C LYS A 15 -7.59 -2.64 -6.28
N LYS A 16 -7.49 -1.31 -6.18
CA LYS A 16 -8.10 -0.37 -7.13
C LYS A 16 -7.22 -0.13 -8.38
N LEU A 17 -5.91 -0.26 -8.24
CA LEU A 17 -4.92 -0.03 -9.30
C LEU A 17 -4.35 -1.33 -9.91
N GLY A 18 -4.56 -2.48 -9.27
CA GLY A 18 -4.05 -3.78 -9.69
C GLY A 18 -4.91 -4.45 -10.76
N GLY A 19 -4.42 -4.48 -12.00
CA GLY A 19 -5.03 -5.19 -13.13
C GLY A 19 -4.56 -6.64 -13.32
N GLY A 20 -3.83 -7.21 -12.35
CA GLY A 20 -3.28 -8.56 -12.42
C GLY A 20 -2.59 -9.01 -11.14
N CYS A 21 -2.29 -10.31 -11.02
CA CYS A 21 -1.73 -10.90 -9.80
C CYS A 21 -0.39 -10.23 -9.40
N PHE A 22 0.52 -10.08 -10.36
CA PHE A 22 1.85 -9.51 -10.12
C PHE A 22 1.82 -8.00 -9.88
N SER A 23 1.05 -7.26 -10.70
CA SER A 23 0.90 -5.81 -10.53
C SER A 23 0.29 -5.46 -9.17
N THR A 24 -0.68 -6.22 -8.69
CA THR A 24 -1.31 -5.95 -7.38
C THR A 24 -0.30 -6.06 -6.24
N ILE A 25 0.58 -7.06 -6.28
CA ILE A 25 1.64 -7.25 -5.27
C ILE A 25 2.68 -6.12 -5.36
N LEU A 26 3.10 -5.77 -6.57
CA LEU A 26 4.04 -4.65 -6.81
C LEU A 26 3.48 -3.33 -6.28
N ILE A 27 2.23 -3.01 -6.63
CA ILE A 27 1.54 -1.79 -6.22
C ILE A 27 1.34 -1.79 -4.70
N PHE A 28 1.01 -2.94 -4.10
CA PHE A 28 0.88 -3.06 -2.65
C PHE A 28 2.19 -2.75 -1.92
N ILE A 29 3.31 -3.32 -2.35
CA ILE A 29 4.64 -3.06 -1.78
C ILE A 29 5.03 -1.59 -1.99
N LEU A 30 4.77 -1.04 -3.18
CA LEU A 30 5.07 0.35 -3.51
C LEU A 30 4.27 1.32 -2.63
N LEU A 31 2.95 1.11 -2.47
CA LEU A 31 2.13 1.93 -1.57
C LEU A 31 2.52 1.74 -0.10
N TRP A 32 2.87 0.52 0.31
CA TRP A 32 3.34 0.23 1.66
C TRP A 32 4.65 0.96 1.98
N TRP A 33 5.57 1.04 1.01
CA TRP A 33 6.83 1.76 1.14
C TRP A 33 6.62 3.26 1.07
N LEU A 34 5.79 3.74 0.13
CA LEU A 34 5.46 5.15 -0.02
C LEU A 34 4.76 5.69 1.23
N LEU A 35 3.77 4.99 1.78
CA LEU A 35 3.07 5.39 3.01
C LEU A 35 3.93 5.23 4.27
N GLY A 36 5.00 4.44 4.21
CA GLY A 36 6.00 4.34 5.27
C GLY A 36 7.08 5.43 5.20
N HIS A 37 7.41 5.89 4.00
CA HIS A 37 8.46 6.88 3.74
C HIS A 37 7.92 8.32 3.72
N PHE A 38 6.71 8.53 3.20
CA PHE A 38 6.00 9.76 3.43
C PHE A 38 5.70 9.83 4.92
N ARG A 39 6.35 10.77 5.58
CA ARG A 39 6.21 11.20 6.98
C ARG A 39 4.77 11.47 7.47
N LEU A 40 3.75 11.19 6.65
CA LEU A 40 2.32 11.21 6.98
C LEU A 40 1.92 10.20 8.08
N PHE A 41 2.79 9.23 8.41
CA PHE A 41 2.46 8.13 9.32
C PHE A 41 3.54 7.81 10.37
N GLN A 42 4.53 8.69 10.57
CA GLN A 42 5.43 8.65 11.74
C GLN A 42 4.59 8.84 13.00
#